data_AF-A0A968A7Y3-F1
#
_entry.id   AF-A0A968A7Y3-F1
#
_cell.length_a   1.000
_cell.length_b   1.000
_cell.length_c   1.000
_cell.angle_alpha   90.00
_cell.angle_beta   90.00
_cell.angle_gamma   90.00
#
_symmetry.space_group_name_H-M   'P 1'
#
loop_
_entity.id
_entity.type
_entity.pdbx_description
1 polymer ?
#
loop_
_entity_poly.entity_id
_entity_poly.type
_entity_poly.pdbx_seq_one_letter_code
_entity_poly.pdbx_strand_id
1 'polypeptide(L)'
;MEYYNQIPDYKIETDQPAPIGYPESETPDAYTPEPEERDSRLAFLDFCKTNPAPANTKAVYYEIARLAAGGRPHHGILHAGLDYIDQRKDCADFVMHSILWLLYRFRDHPRLKDDFIIRAESSILKFKYWPSEPGIDSMCTWTENHQILFASAAFLAGQMFPGSLFSNSGRTGAELIEVHRKRIITWLELRFKTGFSEYLSNVYYDEDITALLSLIEFSQDEEIVERSKIVLDLMLMDMALNSWKGIFGSTHGRSYSHSKMDLTMDGTNNTLKVLFGMGQFSSFDNMSAVPLAISQNYEAPPLIEAIAQDLKRSEMINRQRMGIKLDDADRWGLSYDNFEDAMVFLSLEAYL
;
A
#
# COMPACT_ATOMS: atom_id res chain seq x y z
N MET A 1 1.62 6.57 -25.65
CA MET A 1 1.72 5.13 -25.34
C MET A 1 3.13 4.57 -25.60
N GLU A 2 3.87 4.97 -26.64
CA GLU A 2 5.21 4.42 -26.93
C GLU A 2 6.33 4.79 -25.94
N TYR A 3 6.18 5.85 -25.13
CA TYR A 3 7.25 6.30 -24.23
C TYR A 3 7.45 5.41 -22.98
N TYR A 4 6.43 4.63 -22.58
CA TYR A 4 6.48 3.79 -21.37
C TYR A 4 6.95 2.36 -21.62
N ASN A 5 7.05 1.91 -22.88
CA ASN A 5 7.67 0.63 -23.23
C ASN A 5 9.21 0.65 -23.08
N GLN A 6 9.80 1.75 -22.57
CA GLN A 6 11.23 1.94 -22.42
C GLN A 6 11.70 2.18 -20.98
N ILE A 7 10.83 2.08 -19.96
CA ILE A 7 11.26 2.13 -18.56
C ILE A 7 11.42 0.68 -18.07
N PRO A 8 12.63 0.24 -17.66
CA PRO A 8 12.83 -1.12 -17.19
C PRO A 8 12.18 -1.32 -15.81
N ASP A 9 11.65 -2.52 -15.61
CA ASP A 9 11.55 -3.24 -14.32
C ASP A 9 10.34 -3.11 -13.37
N TYR A 10 9.26 -2.37 -13.65
CA TYR A 10 8.05 -2.37 -12.77
C TYR A 10 6.92 -3.32 -13.21
N LYS A 11 7.27 -4.54 -13.65
CA LYS A 11 6.29 -5.49 -14.17
C LYS A 11 6.37 -6.85 -13.50
N ILE A 12 5.21 -7.37 -13.12
CA ILE A 12 5.01 -8.77 -12.76
C ILE A 12 4.30 -9.41 -13.94
N GLU A 13 5.02 -10.23 -14.69
CA GLU A 13 4.52 -10.99 -15.83
C GLU A 13 4.92 -12.46 -15.64
N THR A 14 4.11 -13.38 -16.16
CA THR A 14 4.33 -14.81 -16.07
C THR A 14 4.11 -15.45 -17.42
N ASP A 15 4.97 -16.42 -17.76
CA ASP A 15 4.79 -17.29 -18.93
C ASP A 15 3.93 -18.52 -18.64
N GLN A 16 3.68 -18.81 -17.35
CA GLN A 16 2.84 -19.91 -16.91
C GLN A 16 1.39 -19.71 -17.36
N PRO A 17 0.69 -20.77 -17.78
CA PRO A 17 -0.68 -20.67 -18.24
C PRO A 17 -1.64 -20.26 -17.11
N ALA A 18 -2.59 -19.41 -17.45
CA ALA A 18 -3.66 -19.02 -16.54
C ALA A 18 -4.57 -20.21 -16.18
N PRO A 19 -5.18 -20.23 -14.99
CA PRO A 19 -6.14 -21.27 -14.64
C PRO A 19 -7.38 -21.20 -15.55
N ILE A 20 -8.08 -22.33 -15.70
CA ILE A 20 -9.32 -22.40 -16.49
C ILE A 20 -10.33 -21.36 -15.98
N GLY A 21 -10.86 -20.54 -16.89
CA GLY A 21 -11.84 -19.51 -16.59
C GLY A 21 -11.25 -18.21 -16.02
N TYR A 22 -9.93 -18.03 -16.08
CA TYR A 22 -9.30 -16.75 -15.78
C TYR A 22 -9.72 -15.70 -16.83
N PRO A 23 -10.06 -14.46 -16.42
CA PRO A 23 -10.48 -13.41 -17.35
C PRO A 23 -9.35 -13.01 -18.30
N GLU A 24 -9.67 -12.92 -19.60
CA GLU A 24 -8.69 -12.60 -20.66
C GLU A 24 -8.73 -11.13 -21.10
N SER A 25 -9.81 -10.42 -20.78
CA SER A 25 -10.04 -9.04 -21.20
C SER A 25 -10.61 -8.21 -20.08
N GLU A 26 -10.21 -6.94 -20.03
CA GLU A 26 -10.78 -6.00 -19.08
C GLU A 26 -12.25 -5.66 -19.42
N THR A 27 -13.08 -5.61 -18.39
CA THR A 27 -14.43 -5.07 -18.43
C THR A 27 -14.47 -3.81 -17.56
N PRO A 28 -14.58 -2.61 -18.16
CA PRO A 28 -14.55 -1.37 -17.41
C PRO A 28 -15.78 -1.23 -16.50
N ASP A 29 -15.57 -0.67 -15.32
CA ASP A 29 -16.66 -0.25 -14.44
C ASP A 29 -17.28 1.07 -14.94
N ALA A 30 -18.51 1.39 -14.51
CA ALA A 30 -19.15 2.65 -14.86
C ALA A 30 -18.80 3.75 -13.84
N TYR A 31 -18.53 4.96 -14.33
CA TYR A 31 -18.35 6.11 -13.45
C TYR A 31 -19.66 6.52 -12.77
N THR A 32 -19.61 6.65 -11.45
CA THR A 32 -20.76 6.99 -10.60
C THR A 32 -20.46 8.27 -9.80
N PRO A 33 -21.11 9.40 -10.12
CA PRO A 33 -20.84 10.69 -9.45
C PRO A 33 -21.52 10.85 -8.09
N GLU A 34 -22.41 9.93 -7.74
CA GLU A 34 -23.21 9.91 -6.51
C GLU A 34 -23.03 8.53 -5.85
N PRO A 35 -23.19 8.40 -4.53
CA PRO A 35 -22.94 7.14 -3.82
C PRO A 35 -23.85 6.01 -4.31
N GLU A 36 -23.27 4.87 -4.65
CA GLU A 36 -24.02 3.67 -4.97
C GLU A 36 -24.62 3.02 -3.70
N GLU A 37 -25.82 2.43 -3.81
CA GLU A 37 -26.46 1.70 -2.71
C GLU A 37 -25.85 0.30 -2.48
N ARG A 38 -25.03 -0.20 -3.42
CA ARG A 38 -24.41 -1.53 -3.32
C ARG A 38 -23.23 -1.53 -2.36
N ASP A 39 -22.96 -2.69 -1.77
CA ASP A 39 -21.74 -2.91 -0.98
C ASP A 39 -20.50 -2.74 -1.88
N SER A 40 -19.75 -1.66 -1.65
CA SER A 40 -18.62 -1.28 -2.48
C SER A 40 -17.41 -2.20 -2.30
N ARG A 41 -17.26 -2.85 -1.13
CA ARG A 41 -16.20 -3.84 -0.90
C ARG A 41 -16.47 -5.08 -1.74
N LEU A 42 -17.70 -5.62 -1.70
CA LEU A 42 -18.08 -6.78 -2.50
C LEU A 42 -18.05 -6.48 -4.01
N ALA A 43 -18.50 -5.30 -4.43
CA ALA A 43 -18.45 -4.87 -5.82
C ALA A 43 -17.01 -4.81 -6.35
N PHE A 44 -16.07 -4.31 -5.55
CA PHE A 44 -14.67 -4.27 -5.92
C PHE A 44 -14.05 -5.67 -6.02
N LEU A 45 -14.36 -6.57 -5.09
CA LEU A 45 -13.89 -7.96 -5.16
C LEU A 45 -14.39 -8.68 -6.41
N ASP A 46 -15.64 -8.45 -6.81
CA ASP A 46 -16.20 -8.99 -8.06
C ASP A 46 -15.56 -8.37 -9.31
N PHE A 47 -15.27 -7.06 -9.28
CA PHE A 47 -14.52 -6.37 -10.33
C PHE A 47 -13.14 -7.01 -10.54
N CYS A 48 -12.35 -7.23 -9.48
CA CYS A 48 -11.07 -7.93 -9.57
C CYS A 48 -11.24 -9.38 -10.05
N LYS A 49 -12.29 -10.08 -9.61
CA LYS A 49 -12.57 -11.46 -10.00
C LYS A 49 -12.91 -11.62 -11.49
N THR A 50 -13.49 -10.59 -12.11
CA THR A 50 -13.93 -10.60 -13.51
C THR A 50 -12.96 -9.92 -14.47
N ASN A 51 -11.89 -9.30 -13.96
CA ASN A 51 -10.84 -8.66 -14.74
C ASN A 51 -9.48 -9.37 -14.58
N PRO A 52 -8.61 -9.39 -15.62
CA PRO A 52 -7.24 -9.87 -15.48
C PRO A 52 -6.47 -9.00 -14.48
N ALA A 53 -5.48 -9.57 -13.80
CA ALA A 53 -4.54 -8.79 -13.01
C ALA A 53 -3.71 -7.88 -13.93
N PRO A 54 -3.39 -6.65 -13.51
CA PRO A 54 -2.52 -5.77 -14.29
C PRO A 54 -1.09 -6.29 -14.34
N ALA A 55 -0.37 -5.98 -15.43
CA ALA A 55 1.05 -6.33 -15.60
C ALA A 55 1.99 -5.32 -14.91
N ASN A 56 1.73 -4.98 -13.65
CA ASN A 56 2.52 -4.05 -12.84
C ASN A 56 2.88 -4.67 -11.48
N THR A 57 3.46 -3.88 -10.56
CA THR A 57 3.86 -4.35 -9.22
C THR A 57 2.69 -4.71 -8.30
N LYS A 58 1.43 -4.46 -8.70
CA LYS A 58 0.25 -4.79 -7.90
C LYS A 58 -0.53 -6.01 -8.40
N ALA A 59 -0.02 -6.73 -9.40
CA ALA A 59 -0.67 -7.93 -9.95
C ALA A 59 -1.09 -8.95 -8.88
N VAL A 60 -0.27 -9.15 -7.85
CA VAL A 60 -0.53 -10.10 -6.77
C VAL A 60 -1.73 -9.69 -5.91
N TYR A 61 -2.01 -8.39 -5.74
CA TYR A 61 -3.18 -7.90 -5.01
C TYR A 61 -4.49 -8.31 -5.70
N TYR A 62 -4.53 -8.32 -7.04
CA TYR A 62 -5.69 -8.83 -7.78
C TYR A 62 -5.96 -10.31 -7.48
N GLU A 63 -4.91 -11.10 -7.31
CA GLU A 63 -5.03 -12.52 -6.99
C GLU A 63 -5.48 -12.74 -5.53
N ILE A 64 -5.13 -11.84 -4.60
CA ILE A 64 -5.69 -11.82 -3.24
C ILE A 64 -7.20 -11.53 -3.28
N ALA A 65 -7.61 -10.47 -3.99
CA ALA A 65 -9.02 -10.11 -4.14
C ALA A 65 -9.82 -11.24 -4.80
N ARG A 66 -9.25 -11.85 -5.85
CA ARG A 66 -9.84 -13.02 -6.53
C ARG A 66 -10.01 -14.20 -5.60
N LEU A 67 -9.02 -14.48 -4.76
CA LEU A 67 -9.09 -15.55 -3.76
C LEU A 67 -10.20 -15.27 -2.73
N ALA A 68 -10.25 -14.04 -2.20
CA ALA A 68 -11.27 -13.58 -1.27
C ALA A 68 -12.69 -13.67 -1.85
N ALA A 69 -12.85 -13.38 -3.14
CA ALA A 69 -14.11 -13.50 -3.89
C ALA A 69 -14.48 -14.95 -4.28
N GLY A 70 -13.75 -15.94 -3.74
CA GLY A 70 -13.96 -17.35 -4.03
C GLY A 70 -13.56 -17.77 -5.46
N GLY A 71 -12.65 -17.04 -6.10
CA GLY A 71 -12.02 -17.36 -7.37
C GLY A 71 -10.72 -18.18 -7.23
N ARG A 72 -10.16 -18.64 -8.36
CA ARG A 72 -8.88 -19.38 -8.39
C ARG A 72 -7.75 -18.40 -8.75
N PRO A 73 -6.70 -18.28 -7.93
CA PRO A 73 -5.61 -17.37 -8.22
C PRO A 73 -4.72 -17.92 -9.34
N HIS A 74 -4.09 -17.02 -10.09
CA HIS A 74 -3.06 -17.35 -11.05
C HIS A 74 -1.71 -17.55 -10.36
N HIS A 75 -1.36 -18.81 -10.07
CA HIS A 75 -0.10 -19.15 -9.38
C HIS A 75 1.16 -18.62 -10.09
N GLY A 76 1.18 -18.57 -11.42
CA GLY A 76 2.27 -17.92 -12.16
C GLY A 76 2.54 -16.47 -11.73
N ILE A 77 1.49 -15.66 -11.53
CA ILE A 77 1.61 -14.27 -11.05
C ILE A 77 2.15 -14.24 -9.62
N LEU A 78 1.69 -15.16 -8.76
CA LEU A 78 2.17 -15.25 -7.39
C LEU A 78 3.68 -15.56 -7.34
N HIS A 79 4.14 -16.52 -8.13
CA HIS A 79 5.57 -16.86 -8.23
C HIS A 79 6.40 -15.74 -8.88
N ALA A 80 5.88 -15.10 -9.93
CA ALA A 80 6.54 -13.94 -10.55
C ALA A 80 6.69 -12.76 -9.57
N GLY A 81 5.73 -12.58 -8.65
CA GLY A 81 5.85 -11.63 -7.54
C GLY A 81 7.00 -11.98 -6.59
N LEU A 82 7.18 -13.26 -6.26
CA LEU A 82 8.33 -13.71 -5.46
C LEU A 82 9.65 -13.53 -6.20
N ASP A 83 9.69 -13.80 -7.51
CA ASP A 83 10.88 -13.53 -8.34
C ASP A 83 11.24 -12.04 -8.33
N TYR A 84 10.26 -11.15 -8.36
CA TYR A 84 10.44 -9.70 -8.26
C TYR A 84 11.08 -9.30 -6.93
N ILE A 85 10.56 -9.85 -5.82
CA ILE A 85 11.08 -9.63 -4.46
C ILE A 85 12.52 -10.15 -4.34
N ASP A 86 12.78 -11.37 -4.82
CA ASP A 86 14.07 -12.03 -4.70
C ASP A 86 15.16 -11.32 -5.53
N GLN A 87 14.77 -10.64 -6.62
CA GLN A 87 15.64 -9.79 -7.42
C GLN A 87 15.91 -8.42 -6.78
N ARG A 88 15.21 -8.06 -5.70
CA ARG A 88 15.33 -6.75 -5.01
C ARG A 88 15.18 -5.57 -5.97
N LYS A 89 14.22 -5.68 -6.88
CA LYS A 89 13.84 -4.58 -7.77
C LYS A 89 13.21 -3.46 -6.97
N ASP A 90 13.30 -2.23 -7.47
CA ASP A 90 12.61 -1.10 -6.87
C ASP A 90 11.11 -1.40 -6.72
N CYS A 91 10.50 -0.94 -5.63
CA CYS A 91 9.13 -1.28 -5.23
C CYS A 91 8.89 -2.76 -4.84
N ALA A 92 9.93 -3.54 -4.53
CA ALA A 92 9.76 -4.91 -4.03
C ALA A 92 9.02 -4.96 -2.67
N ASP A 93 9.10 -3.91 -1.87
CA ASP A 93 8.31 -3.73 -0.64
C ASP A 93 6.80 -3.65 -0.91
N PHE A 94 6.38 -3.07 -2.05
CA PHE A 94 4.97 -3.04 -2.45
C PHE A 94 4.45 -4.47 -2.66
N VAL A 95 5.24 -5.29 -3.35
CA VAL A 95 4.94 -6.70 -3.61
C VAL A 95 5.01 -7.50 -2.32
N MET A 96 6.00 -7.23 -1.45
CA MET A 96 6.16 -7.90 -0.15
C MET A 96 4.91 -7.83 0.71
N HIS A 97 4.23 -6.67 0.75
CA HIS A 97 2.97 -6.53 1.47
C HIS A 97 1.89 -7.48 0.96
N SER A 98 1.78 -7.70 -0.35
CA SER A 98 0.82 -8.66 -0.91
C SER A 98 1.12 -10.10 -0.46
N ILE A 99 2.40 -10.47 -0.36
CA ILE A 99 2.83 -11.78 0.12
C ILE A 99 2.52 -11.93 1.61
N LEU A 100 2.77 -10.90 2.41
CA LEU A 100 2.41 -10.90 3.83
C LEU A 100 0.89 -11.07 4.01
N TRP A 101 0.06 -10.35 3.25
CA TRP A 101 -1.39 -10.52 3.26
C TRP A 101 -1.81 -11.95 2.90
N LEU A 102 -1.21 -12.55 1.86
CA LEU A 102 -1.47 -13.96 1.51
C LEU A 102 -1.15 -14.92 2.66
N LEU A 103 0.00 -14.76 3.32
CA LEU A 103 0.42 -15.66 4.40
C LEU A 103 -0.38 -15.42 5.69
N TYR A 104 -0.64 -14.17 6.08
CA TYR A 104 -1.42 -13.91 7.28
C TYR A 104 -2.89 -14.35 7.14
N ARG A 105 -3.48 -14.20 5.96
CA ARG A 105 -4.92 -14.37 5.74
C ARG A 105 -5.31 -15.70 5.09
N PHE A 106 -4.47 -16.21 4.20
CA PHE A 106 -4.80 -17.30 3.29
C PHE A 106 -3.81 -18.45 3.27
N ARG A 107 -2.86 -18.52 4.22
CA ARG A 107 -1.83 -19.57 4.27
C ARG A 107 -2.38 -20.98 4.18
N ASP A 108 -3.46 -21.27 4.91
CA ASP A 108 -4.09 -22.60 4.93
C ASP A 108 -5.22 -22.75 3.88
N HIS A 109 -5.35 -21.80 2.96
CA HIS A 109 -6.41 -21.83 1.96
C HIS A 109 -6.12 -22.92 0.91
N PRO A 110 -7.07 -23.83 0.59
CA PRO A 110 -6.84 -25.00 -0.27
C PRO A 110 -6.52 -24.69 -1.75
N ARG A 111 -6.52 -23.41 -2.13
CA ARG A 111 -6.17 -22.94 -3.49
C ARG A 111 -4.80 -22.27 -3.53
N LEU A 112 -4.14 -22.11 -2.40
CA LEU A 112 -2.77 -21.69 -2.29
C LEU A 112 -1.93 -22.97 -2.14
N LYS A 113 -0.87 -23.12 -2.95
CA LYS A 113 -0.11 -24.36 -3.00
C LYS A 113 1.02 -24.32 -1.99
N ASP A 114 1.35 -25.48 -1.42
CA ASP A 114 2.42 -25.62 -0.42
C ASP A 114 3.79 -25.14 -0.96
N ASP A 115 4.08 -25.36 -2.25
CA ASP A 115 5.34 -24.92 -2.85
C ASP A 115 5.46 -23.39 -2.93
N PHE A 116 4.35 -22.69 -3.17
CA PHE A 116 4.29 -21.24 -3.08
C PHE A 116 4.52 -20.77 -1.64
N ILE A 117 3.84 -21.37 -0.65
CA ILE A 117 4.00 -21.01 0.77
C ILE A 117 5.46 -21.15 1.18
N ILE A 118 6.08 -22.30 0.93
CA ILE A 118 7.47 -22.56 1.28
C ILE A 118 8.40 -21.54 0.61
N ARG A 119 8.16 -21.19 -0.65
CA ARG A 119 8.96 -20.17 -1.34
C ARG A 119 8.77 -18.78 -0.73
N ALA A 120 7.53 -18.38 -0.45
CA ALA A 120 7.19 -17.09 0.14
C ALA A 120 7.86 -16.89 1.51
N GLU A 121 7.79 -17.90 2.39
CA GLU A 121 8.48 -17.87 3.69
C GLU A 121 10.01 -17.73 3.50
N SER A 122 10.58 -18.40 2.49
CA SER A 122 12.01 -18.27 2.17
C SER A 122 12.40 -16.88 1.67
N SER A 123 11.59 -16.28 0.80
CA SER A 123 11.81 -14.93 0.27
C SER A 123 11.73 -13.90 1.40
N ILE A 124 10.74 -14.00 2.29
CA ILE A 124 10.58 -13.14 3.47
C ILE A 124 11.84 -13.17 4.36
N LEU A 125 12.39 -14.35 4.65
CA LEU A 125 13.56 -14.49 5.52
C LEU A 125 14.88 -14.02 4.87
N LYS A 126 14.92 -13.93 3.53
CA LYS A 126 16.12 -13.52 2.77
C LYS A 126 16.08 -12.07 2.28
N PHE A 127 14.92 -11.43 2.38
CA PHE A 127 14.72 -10.08 1.89
C PHE A 127 15.56 -9.06 2.67
N LYS A 128 15.87 -7.94 2.01
CA LYS A 128 16.58 -6.81 2.59
C LYS A 128 15.55 -5.78 3.06
N TYR A 129 15.43 -5.58 4.36
CA TYR A 129 14.37 -4.73 4.92
C TYR A 129 14.79 -3.30 5.22
N TRP A 130 16.08 -2.97 5.15
CA TRP A 130 16.54 -1.61 5.42
C TRP A 130 17.86 -1.28 4.69
N PRO A 131 18.17 0.01 4.42
CA PRO A 131 19.37 0.41 3.67
C PRO A 131 20.69 -0.01 4.28
N SER A 132 20.75 -0.06 5.61
CA SER A 132 21.97 -0.43 6.35
C SER A 132 22.33 -1.91 6.22
N GLU A 133 21.42 -2.74 5.72
CA GLU A 133 21.68 -4.15 5.51
C GLU A 133 22.51 -4.39 4.23
N PRO A 134 23.34 -5.45 4.19
CA PRO A 134 24.23 -5.72 3.06
C PRO A 134 23.48 -6.03 1.75
N GLY A 135 24.18 -5.81 0.64
CA GLY A 135 23.71 -6.09 -0.71
C GLY A 135 23.58 -4.82 -1.57
N ILE A 136 23.80 -5.00 -2.87
CA ILE A 136 23.57 -3.97 -3.90
C ILE A 136 22.24 -4.32 -4.58
N ASP A 137 21.38 -3.33 -4.71
CA ASP A 137 20.04 -3.44 -5.28
C ASP A 137 19.59 -2.06 -5.81
N SER A 138 18.40 -2.00 -6.40
CA SER A 138 17.81 -0.77 -6.92
C SER A 138 16.69 -0.20 -6.03
N MET A 139 16.49 -0.72 -4.81
CA MET A 139 15.33 -0.35 -3.99
C MET A 139 15.45 1.05 -3.41
N CYS A 140 14.47 1.89 -3.70
CA CYS A 140 14.21 3.11 -2.97
C CYS A 140 13.65 2.75 -1.59
N THR A 141 14.24 3.29 -0.54
CA THR A 141 14.01 2.86 0.86
C THR A 141 13.78 4.05 1.79
N TRP A 142 13.81 5.26 1.23
CA TRP A 142 13.95 6.50 2.00
C TRP A 142 12.80 7.47 1.83
N THR A 143 11.97 7.36 0.79
CA THR A 143 10.78 8.22 0.66
C THR A 143 9.74 7.88 1.73
N GLU A 144 8.76 8.76 1.94
CA GLU A 144 7.81 8.65 3.04
C GLU A 144 7.02 7.34 3.02
N ASN A 145 6.48 6.95 1.86
CA ASN A 145 5.78 5.67 1.69
C ASN A 145 6.68 4.44 1.90
N HIS A 146 7.88 4.44 1.32
CA HIS A 146 8.81 3.32 1.47
C HIS A 146 9.21 3.12 2.93
N GLN A 147 9.39 4.18 3.72
CA GLN A 147 9.76 4.05 5.12
C GLN A 147 8.74 3.23 5.91
N ILE A 148 7.44 3.51 5.76
CA ILE A 148 6.41 2.76 6.49
C ILE A 148 6.20 1.36 5.90
N LEU A 149 6.31 1.19 4.58
CA LEU A 149 6.21 -0.12 3.93
C LEU A 149 7.34 -1.06 4.38
N PHE A 150 8.61 -0.64 4.25
CA PHE A 150 9.74 -1.45 4.73
C PHE A 150 9.67 -1.72 6.24
N ALA A 151 9.30 -0.71 7.05
CA ALA A 151 9.25 -0.89 8.49
C ALA A 151 8.12 -1.82 8.93
N SER A 152 6.92 -1.67 8.38
CA SER A 152 5.78 -2.53 8.70
C SER A 152 5.96 -3.94 8.14
N ALA A 153 6.50 -4.11 6.93
CA ALA A 153 6.82 -5.42 6.38
C ALA A 153 7.83 -6.17 7.26
N ALA A 154 8.91 -5.51 7.70
CA ALA A 154 9.92 -6.13 8.56
C ALA A 154 9.36 -6.51 9.94
N PHE A 155 8.55 -5.63 10.53
CA PHE A 155 7.88 -5.87 11.81
C PHE A 155 6.96 -7.09 11.72
N LEU A 156 6.08 -7.13 10.71
CA LEU A 156 5.13 -8.23 10.52
C LEU A 156 5.81 -9.53 10.10
N ALA A 157 6.88 -9.48 9.30
CA ALA A 157 7.70 -10.65 9.00
C ALA A 157 8.39 -11.19 10.26
N GLY A 158 8.98 -10.31 11.08
CA GLY A 158 9.58 -10.66 12.35
C GLY A 158 8.58 -11.30 13.32
N GLN A 159 7.35 -10.77 13.37
CA GLN A 159 6.25 -11.33 14.17
C GLN A 159 5.84 -12.72 13.69
N MET A 160 5.84 -12.96 12.37
CA MET A 160 5.52 -14.27 11.80
C MET A 160 6.60 -15.31 12.12
N PHE A 161 7.87 -14.90 12.20
CA PHE A 161 9.02 -15.77 12.40
C PHE A 161 9.95 -15.31 13.54
N PRO A 162 9.48 -15.23 14.79
CA PRO A 162 10.20 -14.54 15.87
C PRO A 162 11.55 -15.17 16.20
N GLY A 163 11.66 -16.50 16.08
CA GLY A 163 12.89 -17.25 16.35
C GLY A 163 13.77 -17.52 15.12
N SER A 164 13.32 -17.18 13.91
CA SER A 164 14.07 -17.45 12.68
C SER A 164 15.12 -16.38 12.43
N LEU A 165 16.24 -16.77 11.81
CA LEU A 165 17.26 -15.85 11.35
C LEU A 165 16.88 -15.25 9.99
N PHE A 166 16.86 -13.93 9.92
CA PHE A 166 16.73 -13.17 8.68
C PHE A 166 18.12 -13.01 8.07
N SER A 167 18.39 -13.75 7.00
CA SER A 167 19.76 -13.96 6.53
C SER A 167 20.43 -12.70 6.01
N ASN A 168 19.66 -11.71 5.55
CA ASN A 168 20.22 -10.46 5.04
C ASN A 168 20.68 -9.53 6.17
N SER A 169 19.85 -9.36 7.20
CA SER A 169 20.16 -8.51 8.36
C SER A 169 21.05 -9.20 9.40
N GLY A 170 21.05 -10.54 9.43
CA GLY A 170 21.69 -11.34 10.48
C GLY A 170 20.93 -11.30 11.82
N ARG A 171 19.70 -10.76 11.84
CA ARG A 171 18.87 -10.63 13.04
C ARG A 171 17.84 -11.74 13.13
N THR A 172 17.42 -12.05 14.35
CA THR A 172 16.21 -12.83 14.60
C THR A 172 14.95 -12.01 14.30
N GLY A 173 13.81 -12.68 14.11
CA GLY A 173 12.53 -11.99 13.97
C GLY A 173 12.20 -11.08 15.16
N ALA A 174 12.49 -11.51 16.38
CA ALA A 174 12.30 -10.69 17.58
C ALA A 174 13.14 -9.39 17.56
N GLU A 175 14.40 -9.46 17.14
CA GLU A 175 15.26 -8.27 17.00
C GLU A 175 14.80 -7.35 15.86
N LEU A 176 14.24 -7.91 14.77
CA LEU A 176 13.61 -7.10 13.72
C LEU A 176 12.40 -6.32 14.25
N ILE A 177 11.53 -6.97 15.01
CA ILE A 177 10.38 -6.32 15.66
C ILE A 177 10.85 -5.12 16.48
N GLU A 178 11.85 -5.30 17.35
CA GLU A 178 12.33 -4.23 18.24
C GLU A 178 12.83 -2.99 17.49
N VAL A 179 13.58 -3.19 16.40
CA VAL A 179 14.12 -2.06 15.63
C VAL A 179 13.07 -1.40 14.77
N HIS A 180 12.24 -2.16 14.07
CA HIS A 180 11.25 -1.60 13.17
C HIS A 180 10.05 -1.02 13.91
N ARG A 181 9.72 -1.50 15.12
CA ARG A 181 8.73 -0.86 16.01
C ARG A 181 9.05 0.61 16.24
N LYS A 182 10.31 0.94 16.55
CA LYS A 182 10.73 2.33 16.81
C LYS A 182 10.52 3.23 15.59
N ARG A 183 10.81 2.72 14.39
CA ARG A 183 10.61 3.43 13.12
C ARG A 183 9.12 3.65 12.84
N ILE A 184 8.29 2.62 13.02
CA ILE A 184 6.83 2.72 12.87
C ILE A 184 6.27 3.78 13.81
N ILE A 185 6.60 3.74 15.10
CA ILE A 185 6.12 4.72 16.08
C ILE A 185 6.56 6.14 15.72
N THR A 186 7.83 6.32 15.31
CA THR A 186 8.35 7.62 14.89
C THR A 186 7.60 8.16 13.67
N TRP A 187 7.40 7.32 12.66
CA TRP A 187 6.65 7.68 11.45
C TRP A 187 5.20 8.06 11.79
N LEU A 188 4.50 7.23 12.56
CA LEU A 188 3.10 7.47 12.97
C LEU A 188 2.96 8.77 13.77
N GLU A 189 3.88 9.04 14.70
CA GLU A 189 3.88 10.29 15.47
C GLU A 189 4.08 11.52 14.60
N LEU A 190 4.98 11.45 13.64
CA LEU A 190 5.28 12.56 12.75
C LEU A 190 4.09 12.85 11.83
N ARG A 191 3.48 11.82 11.24
CA ARG A 191 2.27 11.97 10.41
C ARG A 191 1.11 12.54 11.22
N PHE A 192 0.87 12.03 12.43
CA PHE A 192 -0.16 12.55 13.31
C PHE A 192 0.02 14.04 13.65
N LYS A 193 1.25 14.47 13.95
CA LYS A 193 1.52 15.85 14.37
C LYS A 193 1.63 16.84 13.20
N THR A 194 2.03 16.38 12.02
CA THR A 194 2.54 17.26 10.96
C THR A 194 1.89 17.05 9.59
N GLY A 195 1.02 16.06 9.43
CA GLY A 195 0.51 15.65 8.12
C GLY A 195 1.56 14.88 7.32
N PHE A 196 1.37 14.78 6.01
CA PHE A 196 2.23 14.01 5.10
C PHE A 196 3.15 14.93 4.31
N SER A 197 4.36 14.46 4.00
CA SER A 197 5.32 15.17 3.16
C SER A 197 5.03 14.87 1.69
N GLU A 198 4.70 13.61 1.39
CA GLU A 198 4.14 13.18 0.10
C GLU A 198 2.65 13.54 0.03
N TYR A 199 2.32 14.79 0.39
CA TYR A 199 0.97 15.22 0.73
C TYR A 199 -0.04 14.95 -0.38
N LEU A 200 -1.20 14.44 0.02
CA LEU A 200 -2.33 14.14 -0.86
C LEU A 200 -1.94 13.33 -2.09
N SER A 201 -0.83 12.58 -2.08
CA SER A 201 -0.31 11.88 -3.26
C SER A 201 -1.31 10.83 -3.74
N ASN A 202 -1.87 11.02 -4.92
CA ASN A 202 -2.81 10.06 -5.52
C ASN A 202 -2.14 8.79 -6.07
N VAL A 203 -0.83 8.67 -5.87
CA VAL A 203 -0.06 7.46 -6.17
C VAL A 203 0.49 6.83 -4.90
N TYR A 204 0.87 7.62 -3.89
CA TYR A 204 1.55 7.13 -2.69
C TYR A 204 0.64 6.94 -1.48
N TYR A 205 -0.51 7.61 -1.40
CA TYR A 205 -1.50 7.28 -0.37
C TYR A 205 -2.00 5.83 -0.51
N ASP A 206 -2.04 5.29 -1.74
CA ASP A 206 -2.37 3.89 -2.00
C ASP A 206 -1.38 2.92 -1.30
N GLU A 207 -0.12 3.30 -1.21
CA GLU A 207 0.95 2.53 -0.58
C GLU A 207 0.93 2.69 0.95
N ASP A 208 0.83 3.92 1.44
CA ASP A 208 0.73 4.23 2.87
C ASP A 208 -0.48 3.56 3.52
N ILE A 209 -1.67 3.65 2.90
CA ILE A 209 -2.90 3.02 3.40
C ILE A 209 -2.72 1.50 3.50
N THR A 210 -2.03 0.89 2.53
CA THR A 210 -1.74 -0.55 2.56
C THR A 210 -0.87 -0.94 3.76
N ALA A 211 0.18 -0.18 4.04
CA ALA A 211 1.05 -0.42 5.20
C ALA A 211 0.27 -0.27 6.52
N LEU A 212 -0.54 0.78 6.64
CA LEU A 212 -1.38 1.00 7.83
C LEU A 212 -2.42 -0.10 8.02
N LEU A 213 -3.10 -0.53 6.95
CA LEU A 213 -4.05 -1.64 7.01
C LEU A 213 -3.36 -2.96 7.38
N SER A 214 -2.16 -3.23 6.87
CA SER A 214 -1.37 -4.39 7.29
C SER A 214 -1.07 -4.36 8.80
N LEU A 215 -0.69 -3.21 9.35
CA LEU A 215 -0.44 -3.05 10.78
C LEU A 215 -1.73 -3.22 11.60
N ILE A 216 -2.83 -2.60 11.19
CA ILE A 216 -4.13 -2.68 11.88
C ILE A 216 -4.66 -4.12 11.90
N GLU A 217 -4.55 -4.84 10.79
CA GLU A 217 -5.11 -6.18 10.67
C GLU A 217 -4.27 -7.22 11.42
N PHE A 218 -2.93 -7.09 11.42
CA PHE A 218 -2.04 -8.19 11.81
C PHE A 218 -1.11 -7.92 12.99
N SER A 219 -0.89 -6.66 13.39
CA SER A 219 0.02 -6.36 14.51
C SER A 219 -0.53 -6.88 15.84
N GLN A 220 0.31 -7.54 16.64
CA GLN A 220 0.02 -7.89 18.03
C GLN A 220 0.37 -6.77 19.01
N ASP A 221 0.98 -5.67 18.54
CA ASP A 221 1.25 -4.48 19.33
C ASP A 221 0.06 -3.51 19.28
N GLU A 222 -0.68 -3.42 20.39
CA GLU A 222 -1.90 -2.61 20.52
C GLU A 222 -1.65 -1.12 20.28
N GLU A 223 -0.49 -0.59 20.68
CA GLU A 223 -0.14 0.82 20.47
C GLU A 223 0.05 1.11 18.98
N ILE A 224 0.72 0.21 18.25
CA ILE A 224 0.86 0.34 16.79
C ILE A 224 -0.50 0.26 16.11
N VAL A 225 -1.37 -0.67 16.52
CA VAL A 225 -2.72 -0.79 15.95
C VAL A 225 -3.53 0.49 16.15
N GLU A 226 -3.61 1.00 17.38
CA GLU A 226 -4.39 2.20 17.70
C GLU A 226 -3.87 3.43 16.95
N ARG A 227 -2.56 3.66 16.97
CA ARG A 227 -1.94 4.80 16.26
C ARG A 227 -2.11 4.69 14.75
N SER A 228 -2.03 3.48 14.19
CA SER A 228 -2.25 3.25 12.76
C SER A 228 -3.69 3.56 12.35
N LYS A 229 -4.69 3.21 13.18
CA LYS A 229 -6.09 3.58 12.95
C LYS A 229 -6.27 5.10 12.93
N ILE A 230 -5.68 5.79 13.92
CA ILE A 230 -5.75 7.26 14.00
C ILE A 230 -5.14 7.92 12.76
N VAL A 231 -3.95 7.48 12.33
CA VAL A 231 -3.28 8.05 11.16
C VAL A 231 -4.06 7.72 9.88
N LEU A 232 -4.60 6.50 9.76
CA LEU A 232 -5.45 6.13 8.61
C LEU A 232 -6.71 7.00 8.56
N ASP A 233 -7.40 7.23 9.69
CA ASP A 233 -8.56 8.11 9.75
C ASP A 233 -8.21 9.55 9.29
N LEU A 234 -7.03 10.06 9.67
CA LEU A 234 -6.55 11.36 9.20
C LEU A 234 -6.31 11.38 7.69
N MET A 235 -5.72 10.33 7.13
CA MET A 235 -5.54 10.20 5.67
C MET A 235 -6.86 10.12 4.93
N LEU A 236 -7.82 9.34 5.44
CA LEU A 236 -9.14 9.23 4.81
C LEU A 236 -9.92 10.54 4.90
N MET A 237 -9.77 11.29 6.00
CA MET A 237 -10.29 12.64 6.12
C MET A 237 -9.67 13.58 5.08
N ASP A 238 -8.35 13.52 4.89
CA ASP A 238 -7.65 14.29 3.85
C ASP A 238 -8.19 13.96 2.45
N MET A 239 -8.41 12.68 2.15
CA MET A 239 -9.01 12.25 0.88
C MET A 239 -10.45 12.75 0.75
N ALA A 240 -11.29 12.62 1.77
CA ALA A 240 -12.69 13.05 1.76
C ALA A 240 -12.82 14.56 1.53
N LEU A 241 -12.02 15.37 2.22
CA LEU A 241 -12.03 16.84 2.10
C LEU A 241 -11.54 17.36 0.75
N ASN A 242 -10.82 16.54 0.00
CA ASN A 242 -10.19 16.88 -1.26
C ASN A 242 -10.74 16.07 -2.44
N SER A 243 -11.85 15.36 -2.22
CA SER A 243 -12.53 14.59 -3.24
C SER A 243 -13.83 15.27 -3.68
N TRP A 244 -14.14 15.16 -4.97
CA TRP A 244 -15.39 15.63 -5.55
C TRP A 244 -15.94 14.57 -6.49
N LYS A 245 -17.15 14.07 -6.20
CA LYS A 245 -17.83 13.05 -7.02
C LYS A 245 -16.95 11.82 -7.31
N GLY A 246 -16.26 11.34 -6.28
CA GLY A 246 -15.35 10.19 -6.39
C GLY A 246 -14.02 10.45 -7.10
N ILE A 247 -13.66 11.71 -7.33
CA ILE A 247 -12.36 12.09 -7.91
C ILE A 247 -11.55 12.83 -6.85
N PHE A 248 -10.34 12.34 -6.54
CA PHE A 248 -9.41 13.00 -5.62
C PHE A 248 -8.68 14.16 -6.30
N GLY A 249 -9.43 15.21 -6.62
CA GLY A 249 -8.98 16.35 -7.43
C GLY A 249 -8.29 17.44 -6.61
N SER A 250 -7.06 17.20 -6.15
CA SER A 250 -6.28 18.16 -5.36
C SER A 250 -4.90 18.43 -5.95
N THR A 251 -4.15 19.33 -5.30
CA THR A 251 -2.71 19.39 -5.54
C THR A 251 -2.04 18.21 -4.85
N HIS A 252 -1.21 17.49 -5.58
CA HIS A 252 -0.48 16.33 -5.05
C HIS A 252 1.00 16.70 -4.91
N GLY A 253 1.60 16.41 -3.75
CA GLY A 253 3.06 16.52 -3.56
C GLY A 253 3.82 15.61 -4.53
N ARG A 254 3.24 14.42 -4.78
CA ARG A 254 3.75 13.43 -5.73
C ARG A 254 2.61 12.91 -6.60
N SER A 255 2.83 12.85 -7.90
CA SER A 255 1.88 12.33 -8.88
C SER A 255 2.51 12.29 -10.28
N TYR A 256 2.04 11.40 -11.14
CA TYR A 256 2.50 11.27 -12.52
C TYR A 256 1.57 11.97 -13.51
N SER A 257 2.08 12.27 -14.70
CA SER A 257 1.33 13.03 -15.71
C SER A 257 0.02 12.36 -16.10
N HIS A 258 -0.03 11.04 -16.24
CA HIS A 258 -1.26 10.31 -16.55
C HIS A 258 -2.27 10.39 -15.39
N SER A 259 -1.82 10.22 -14.15
CA SER A 259 -2.69 10.25 -12.95
C SER A 259 -3.31 11.62 -12.69
N LYS A 260 -2.75 12.70 -13.25
CA LYS A 260 -3.36 14.04 -13.19
C LYS A 260 -4.39 14.29 -14.29
N MET A 261 -4.31 13.55 -15.39
CA MET A 261 -5.06 13.82 -16.61
C MET A 261 -6.20 12.83 -16.84
N ASP A 262 -6.11 11.65 -16.24
CA ASP A 262 -7.09 10.58 -16.40
C ASP A 262 -7.38 9.93 -15.03
N LEU A 263 -8.64 10.05 -14.59
CA LEU A 263 -9.13 9.48 -13.33
C LEU A 263 -9.00 7.96 -13.28
N THR A 264 -9.02 7.28 -14.43
CA THR A 264 -8.87 5.82 -14.50
C THR A 264 -7.42 5.38 -14.35
N MET A 265 -6.47 6.34 -14.36
CA MET A 265 -5.04 6.13 -14.19
C MET A 265 -4.52 6.71 -12.86
N ASP A 266 -5.37 6.69 -11.82
CA ASP A 266 -5.10 7.18 -10.47
C ASP A 266 -5.07 5.98 -9.50
N GLY A 267 -4.01 5.87 -8.69
CA GLY A 267 -3.80 4.72 -7.79
C GLY A 267 -4.80 4.66 -6.63
N THR A 268 -5.40 5.79 -6.26
CA THR A 268 -6.37 5.88 -5.16
C THR A 268 -7.82 5.73 -5.61
N ASN A 269 -8.09 5.70 -6.92
CA ASN A 269 -9.44 5.70 -7.48
C ASN A 269 -10.29 4.52 -6.99
N ASN A 270 -9.72 3.31 -6.99
CA ASN A 270 -10.40 2.13 -6.46
C ASN A 270 -10.70 2.27 -4.95
N THR A 271 -9.75 2.80 -4.18
CA THR A 271 -9.87 2.99 -2.74
C THR A 271 -10.97 4.01 -2.40
N LEU A 272 -11.04 5.12 -3.13
CA LEU A 272 -12.12 6.10 -3.01
C LEU A 272 -13.49 5.46 -3.25
N LYS A 273 -13.60 4.63 -4.30
CA LYS A 273 -14.88 3.98 -4.60
C LYS A 273 -15.26 2.94 -3.55
N VAL A 274 -14.30 2.17 -3.03
CA VAL A 274 -14.54 1.25 -1.92
C VAL A 274 -15.01 1.99 -0.66
N LEU A 275 -14.43 3.15 -0.36
CA LEU A 275 -14.75 3.95 0.84
C LEU A 275 -16.06 4.74 0.71
N PHE A 276 -16.28 5.42 -0.41
CA PHE A 276 -17.30 6.46 -0.54
C PHE A 276 -18.42 6.10 -1.50
N GLY A 277 -18.34 4.97 -2.19
CA GLY A 277 -19.34 4.50 -3.15
C GLY A 277 -19.44 5.34 -4.42
N MET A 278 -18.45 6.19 -4.70
CA MET A 278 -18.41 7.11 -5.85
C MET A 278 -17.13 6.92 -6.65
N GLY A 279 -17.14 7.32 -7.92
CA GLY A 279 -16.00 7.17 -8.84
C GLY A 279 -16.15 5.96 -9.74
N GLN A 280 -15.04 5.34 -10.10
CA GLN A 280 -15.01 4.21 -11.05
C GLN A 280 -13.94 3.22 -10.62
N PHE A 281 -14.19 1.91 -10.67
CA PHE A 281 -13.09 0.95 -10.54
C PHE A 281 -12.24 0.91 -11.81
N SER A 282 -10.93 0.74 -11.66
CA SER A 282 -9.98 0.69 -12.77
C SER A 282 -8.96 -0.43 -12.59
N SER A 283 -8.55 -1.04 -13.71
CA SER A 283 -7.48 -2.06 -13.76
C SER A 283 -6.08 -1.46 -13.86
N PHE A 284 -5.93 -0.14 -13.67
CA PHE A 284 -4.66 0.55 -13.80
C PHE A 284 -3.67 0.20 -12.69
N ASP A 285 -4.01 0.53 -11.44
CA ASP A 285 -3.13 0.40 -10.27
C ASP A 285 -3.99 0.30 -9.01
N ASN A 286 -3.60 -0.56 -8.06
CA ASN A 286 -4.31 -0.75 -6.80
C ASN A 286 -3.55 -1.64 -5.80
N MET A 287 -3.11 -1.06 -4.69
CA MET A 287 -2.75 -1.80 -3.48
C MET A 287 -3.88 -1.73 -2.45
N SER A 288 -4.25 -0.54 -1.99
CA SER A 288 -4.99 -0.33 -0.75
C SER A 288 -6.44 -0.76 -0.78
N ALA A 289 -7.10 -0.74 -1.94
CA ALA A 289 -8.50 -1.14 -2.02
C ALA A 289 -8.68 -2.64 -1.75
N VAL A 290 -7.67 -3.47 -2.03
CA VAL A 290 -7.70 -4.92 -1.74
C VAL A 290 -7.69 -5.19 -0.23
N PRO A 291 -6.66 -4.78 0.56
CA PRO A 291 -6.69 -4.79 2.02
C PRO A 291 -7.97 -4.18 2.60
N LEU A 292 -8.41 -3.04 2.08
CA LEU A 292 -9.60 -2.36 2.60
C LEU A 292 -10.87 -3.19 2.41
N ALA A 293 -11.04 -3.80 1.24
CA ALA A 293 -12.21 -4.62 0.93
C ALA A 293 -12.28 -5.91 1.76
N ILE A 294 -11.13 -6.46 2.18
CA ILE A 294 -11.07 -7.73 2.94
C ILE A 294 -10.76 -7.56 4.43
N SER A 295 -10.45 -6.34 4.87
CA SER A 295 -10.16 -5.98 6.26
C SER A 295 -11.34 -6.31 7.18
N GLN A 296 -11.02 -6.93 8.32
CA GLN A 296 -12.00 -7.23 9.37
C GLN A 296 -11.88 -6.30 10.57
N ASN A 297 -10.71 -5.65 10.73
CA ASN A 297 -10.38 -4.87 11.92
C ASN A 297 -10.43 -3.35 11.71
N TYR A 298 -10.75 -2.91 10.49
CA TYR A 298 -10.91 -1.50 10.14
C TYR A 298 -12.19 -1.20 9.33
N GLU A 299 -12.89 -0.15 9.77
CA GLU A 299 -14.05 0.44 9.11
C GLU A 299 -13.87 1.96 9.18
N ALA A 300 -14.09 2.64 8.06
CA ALA A 300 -13.94 4.08 8.02
C ALA A 300 -15.02 4.74 8.91
N PRO A 301 -14.68 5.78 9.70
CA PRO A 301 -15.68 6.52 10.45
C PRO A 301 -16.79 7.07 9.53
N PRO A 302 -18.09 6.84 9.82
CA PRO A 302 -19.20 7.28 8.96
C PRO A 302 -19.22 8.79 8.67
N LEU A 303 -18.62 9.59 9.55
CA LEU A 303 -18.47 11.03 9.34
C LEU A 303 -17.56 11.36 8.14
N ILE A 304 -16.50 10.59 7.92
CA ILE A 304 -15.57 10.79 6.80
C ILE A 304 -16.30 10.51 5.48
N GLU A 305 -17.08 9.44 5.42
CA GLU A 305 -17.95 9.13 4.28
C GLU A 305 -18.95 10.26 4.04
N ALA A 306 -19.63 10.73 5.08
CA ALA A 306 -20.59 11.83 4.98
C ALA A 306 -19.96 13.14 4.46
N ILE A 307 -18.67 13.40 4.77
CA ILE A 307 -17.93 14.56 4.25
C ILE A 307 -17.69 14.38 2.74
N ALA A 308 -17.19 13.22 2.31
CA ALA A 308 -16.96 12.95 0.89
C ALA A 308 -18.27 13.01 0.07
N GLN A 309 -19.39 12.62 0.69
CA GLN A 309 -20.73 12.58 0.09
C GLN A 309 -21.49 13.92 0.22
N ASP A 310 -20.91 14.98 0.78
CA ASP A 310 -21.52 16.32 0.84
C ASP A 310 -21.43 17.03 -0.53
N LEU A 311 -22.22 16.54 -1.49
CA LEU A 311 -22.26 17.03 -2.86
C LEU A 311 -23.08 18.32 -3.04
N LYS A 312 -23.69 18.82 -1.96
CA LYS A 312 -24.50 20.05 -1.99
C LYS A 312 -23.68 21.30 -1.72
N ARG A 313 -22.48 21.14 -1.15
CA ARG A 313 -21.58 22.25 -0.85
C ARG A 313 -20.96 22.78 -2.14
N SER A 314 -21.11 24.10 -2.37
CA SER A 314 -20.57 24.76 -3.56
C SER A 314 -19.08 25.04 -3.48
N GLU A 315 -18.57 25.31 -2.27
CA GLU A 315 -17.15 25.63 -2.02
C GLU A 315 -16.76 25.31 -0.57
N MET A 316 -15.47 25.08 -0.35
CA MET A 316 -14.88 24.97 0.99
C MET A 316 -13.46 25.52 1.00
N ILE A 317 -13.03 26.02 2.16
CA ILE A 317 -11.63 26.36 2.43
C ILE A 317 -11.07 25.28 3.35
N ASN A 318 -10.23 24.41 2.81
CA ASN A 318 -9.47 23.43 3.58
C ASN A 318 -8.09 24.03 3.93
N ARG A 319 -7.67 23.95 5.20
CA ARG A 319 -6.35 24.41 5.65
C ARG A 319 -5.63 23.26 6.34
N GLN A 320 -4.62 22.74 5.66
CA GLN A 320 -3.82 21.60 6.12
C GLN A 320 -2.38 22.02 6.36
N ARG A 321 -1.70 21.29 7.25
CA ARG A 321 -0.24 21.34 7.42
C ARG A 321 0.33 20.10 6.75
N MET A 322 1.35 20.30 5.92
CA MET A 322 2.06 19.25 5.21
C MET A 322 3.53 19.29 5.60
N GLY A 323 3.91 18.47 6.58
CA GLY A 323 5.27 18.33 7.07
C GLY A 323 5.76 19.44 8.01
N ILE A 324 7.09 19.55 8.10
CA ILE A 324 7.81 20.45 8.99
C ILE A 324 8.83 21.28 8.22
N LYS A 325 9.30 22.37 8.82
CA LYS A 325 10.49 23.06 8.32
C LYS A 325 11.73 22.34 8.84
N LEU A 326 12.73 22.18 7.99
CA LEU A 326 13.99 21.54 8.40
C LEU A 326 14.66 22.31 9.54
N ASP A 327 14.63 23.64 9.52
CA ASP A 327 15.16 24.49 10.61
C ASP A 327 14.48 24.27 11.97
N ASP A 328 13.30 23.64 11.99
CA ASP A 328 12.56 23.29 13.22
C ASP A 328 12.87 21.86 13.70
N ALA A 329 13.88 21.17 13.16
CA ALA A 329 14.19 19.75 13.47
C ALA A 329 14.24 19.44 14.97
N ASP A 330 14.97 20.25 15.75
CA ASP A 330 15.11 20.08 17.20
C ASP A 330 13.76 20.11 17.93
N ARG A 331 12.81 20.94 17.45
CA ARG A 331 11.45 21.02 18.03
C ARG A 331 10.69 19.71 17.86
N TRP A 332 11.01 18.94 16.82
CA TRP A 332 10.41 17.65 16.52
C TRP A 332 11.24 16.47 17.05
N GLY A 333 12.30 16.75 17.82
CA GLY A 333 13.18 15.73 18.39
C GLY A 333 14.09 15.05 17.37
N LEU A 334 14.33 15.68 16.21
CA LEU A 334 15.20 15.17 15.16
C LEU A 334 16.56 15.84 15.24
N SER A 335 17.63 15.04 15.15
CA SER A 335 19.02 15.51 15.12
C SER A 335 19.66 15.30 13.75
N TYR A 336 20.44 16.26 13.28
CA TYR A 336 21.21 16.11 12.03
C TYR A 336 22.39 15.14 12.13
N ASP A 337 22.79 14.75 13.35
CA ASP A 337 23.95 13.90 13.62
C ASP A 337 23.57 12.41 13.86
N ASN A 338 22.31 12.05 13.62
CA ASN A 338 21.78 10.70 13.83
C ASN A 338 21.32 10.08 12.49
N PHE A 339 21.74 8.84 12.22
CA PHE A 339 21.35 8.12 10.99
C PHE A 339 19.84 7.87 10.89
N GLU A 340 19.16 7.50 11.97
CA GLU A 340 17.71 7.24 11.92
C GLU A 340 16.94 8.54 11.64
N ASP A 341 17.41 9.67 12.19
CA ASP A 341 16.81 10.98 11.93
C ASP A 341 17.15 11.49 10.51
N ALA A 342 18.35 11.16 10.02
CA ALA A 342 18.72 11.41 8.62
C ALA A 342 17.76 10.71 7.66
N MET A 343 17.35 9.46 7.95
CA MET A 343 16.30 8.80 7.18
C MET A 343 14.99 9.59 7.23
N VAL A 344 14.56 10.10 8.39
CA VAL A 344 13.37 10.96 8.46
C VAL A 344 13.51 12.20 7.58
N PHE A 345 14.65 12.88 7.55
CA PHE A 345 14.83 14.04 6.66
C PHE A 345 14.75 13.67 5.17
N LEU A 346 15.22 12.48 4.78
CA LEU A 346 15.12 11.98 3.41
C LEU A 346 13.67 11.72 2.97
N SER A 347 12.73 11.46 3.90
CA SER A 347 11.30 11.34 3.57
C SER A 347 10.56 12.66 3.47
N LEU A 348 11.13 13.76 3.98
CA LEU A 348 10.54 15.11 3.88
C LEU A 348 10.75 15.78 2.52
N GLU A 349 11.14 15.01 1.49
CA GLU A 349 11.45 15.50 0.15
C GLU A 349 12.49 16.64 0.12
N ALA A 350 13.49 16.61 1.02
CA ALA A 350 14.54 17.63 1.12
C ALA A 350 15.51 17.69 -0.10
N TYR A 351 15.15 17.06 -1.22
CA TYR A 351 15.91 17.06 -2.47
C TYR A 351 15.53 18.28 -3.31
N LEU A 352 16.31 19.35 -3.16
CA LEU A 352 16.33 20.49 -4.10
C LEU A 352 17.48 20.36 -5.10
#